data_AF-A0A3S9XAF5-F1
#
_entry.id   AF-A0A3S9XAF5-F1
#
_cell.length_a   1.000
_cell.length_b   1.000
_cell.length_c   1.000
_cell.angle_alpha   90.00
_cell.angle_beta   90.00
_cell.angle_gamma   90.00
#
_symmetry.space_group_name_H-M   'P 1'
#
loop_
_entity.id
_entity.type
_entity.pdbx_description
1 polymer ?
#
loop_
_entity_poly.entity_id
_entity_poly.type
_entity_poly.pdbx_seq_one_letter_code
_entity_poly.pdbx_strand_id
1 'polypeptide(L)' 'MGCKYCTLQDGECAYPYYGVAPHVGFHIPNDITSGINFLPSGYYPKNFKPDLDVDGKCGTYTHCLHCGSYSKEV' A
#
# COMPACT_ATOMS: atom_id res chain seq x y z
N MET A 1 17.18 9.94 3.48
CA MET A 1 16.85 10.80 2.31
C MET A 1 16.06 9.93 1.34
N GLY A 2 14.87 10.36 0.94
CA GLY A 2 14.00 9.60 0.04
C GLY A 2 14.61 9.39 -1.36
N CYS A 3 13.99 8.51 -2.15
CA CYS A 3 14.37 8.26 -3.54
C CYS A 3 13.20 8.60 -4.49
N LYS A 4 13.46 8.58 -5.81
CA LYS A 4 12.43 8.88 -6.84
C LYS A 4 11.14 8.06 -6.78
N TYR A 5 11.12 6.94 -6.05
CA TYR A 5 9.96 6.07 -5.90
C TYR A 5 9.12 6.36 -4.65
N CYS A 6 9.60 7.22 -3.75
CA CYS A 6 8.92 7.53 -2.50
C CYS A 6 8.91 9.01 -2.13
N THR A 7 9.74 9.84 -2.77
CA THR A 7 9.76 11.27 -2.53
C THR A 7 8.55 11.92 -3.23
N LEU A 8 7.74 12.62 -2.44
CA LEU A 8 6.61 13.43 -2.89
C LEU A 8 7.09 14.78 -3.46
N GLN A 9 6.15 15.59 -3.97
CA GLN A 9 6.47 16.90 -4.57
C GLN A 9 7.05 17.90 -3.56
N ASP A 10 6.71 17.78 -2.29
CA ASP A 10 7.23 18.58 -1.18
C ASP A 10 8.60 18.12 -0.65
N GLY A 11 9.14 17.02 -1.19
CA GLY A 11 10.41 16.44 -0.78
C GLY A 11 10.30 15.39 0.32
N GLU A 12 9.12 15.19 0.91
CA GLU A 12 8.89 14.23 1.99
C GLU A 12 8.76 12.79 1.47
N CYS A 13 8.99 11.81 2.36
CA CYS A 13 8.76 10.42 2.02
C CYS A 13 7.27 10.07 2.15
N ALA A 14 6.69 9.43 1.13
CA ALA A 14 5.31 8.96 1.11
C ALA A 14 4.99 7.85 2.14
N TYR A 15 6.01 7.33 2.83
CA TYR A 15 5.87 6.27 3.83
C TYR A 15 6.16 6.83 5.23
N PRO A 16 5.51 6.32 6.29
CA PRO A 16 4.47 5.30 6.24
C PRO A 16 3.14 5.85 5.72
N TYR A 17 2.30 5.00 5.12
CA TYR A 17 0.92 5.36 4.79
C TYR A 17 -0.03 4.20 5.08
N TYR A 18 -1.25 4.53 5.50
CA TYR A 18 -2.33 3.55 5.67
C TYR A 18 -3.14 3.44 4.39
N GLY A 19 -3.42 2.21 3.95
CA GLY A 19 -4.15 1.96 2.71
C GLY A 19 -4.67 0.54 2.59
N VAL A 20 -5.34 0.29 1.48
CA VAL A 20 -5.89 -1.04 1.15
C VAL A 20 -4.77 -2.08 1.01
N ALA A 21 -5.06 -3.29 1.50
CA ALA A 21 -4.19 -4.43 1.34
C ALA A 21 -3.98 -4.74 -0.16
N PRO A 22 -2.85 -5.38 -0.53
CA PRO A 22 -2.60 -5.77 -1.92
C PRO A 22 -3.78 -6.53 -2.52
N HIS A 23 -4.27 -6.07 -3.66
CA HIS A 23 -5.48 -6.57 -4.31
C HIS A 23 -5.35 -6.49 -5.83
N VAL A 24 -6.17 -7.26 -6.53
CA VAL A 24 -6.39 -7.12 -7.97
C VAL A 24 -7.78 -6.57 -8.20
N GLY A 25 -7.86 -5.45 -8.90
CA GLY A 25 -9.12 -4.97 -9.45
C GLY A 25 -9.47 -5.76 -10.70
N PHE A 26 -10.74 -6.09 -10.87
CA PHE A 26 -11.25 -6.60 -12.13
C PHE A 26 -12.39 -5.70 -12.62
N HIS A 27 -12.40 -5.48 -13.93
CA HIS A 27 -13.44 -4.75 -14.62
C HIS A 27 -14.10 -5.69 -15.63
N ILE A 28 -15.42 -5.75 -15.63
CA ILE A 28 -16.20 -6.51 -16.60
C ILE A 28 -16.59 -5.54 -17.71
N PRO A 29 -16.10 -5.71 -18.96
CA PRO A 29 -16.45 -4.81 -20.05
C PRO A 29 -17.97 -4.77 -20.30
N ASN A 30 -18.53 -3.57 -20.44
CA ASN A 30 -19.97 -3.30 -20.62
C ASN A 30 -20.85 -3.62 -19.40
N ASP A 31 -20.26 -3.83 -18.23
CA ASP A 31 -20.95 -3.89 -16.95
C ASP A 31 -20.48 -2.72 -16.06
N ILE A 32 -21.39 -2.15 -15.27
CA ILE A 32 -21.08 -1.12 -14.28
C ILE A 32 -20.35 -1.73 -13.07
N THR A 33 -20.39 -3.04 -12.89
CA THR A 33 -19.71 -3.70 -11.78
C THR A 33 -18.20 -3.70 -11.95
N SER A 34 -17.53 -3.17 -10.93
CA SER A 34 -16.10 -3.36 -10.67
C SER A 34 -15.95 -4.01 -9.31
N GLY A 35 -14.96 -4.89 -9.18
CA GLY A 35 -14.71 -5.62 -7.96
C GLY A 35 -13.23 -5.67 -7.62
N ILE A 36 -12.95 -6.00 -6.37
CA ILE A 36 -11.59 -6.22 -5.86
C ILE A 36 -11.49 -7.61 -5.27
N ASN A 37 -10.40 -8.30 -5.59
CA ASN A 37 -10.01 -9.52 -4.89
C ASN A 37 -8.72 -9.22 -4.13
N PHE A 38 -8.79 -9.26 -2.80
CA PHE A 38 -7.61 -9.14 -1.95
C PHE A 38 -6.69 -10.34 -2.13
N LEU A 39 -5.40 -10.09 -2.23
CA LEU A 39 -4.40 -11.14 -2.34
C LEU A 39 -4.20 -11.84 -0.97
N PRO A 40 -3.84 -13.13 -0.96
CA PRO A 40 -3.50 -13.80 0.29
C PRO A 40 -2.18 -13.25 0.86
N SER A 41 -2.01 -13.36 2.18
CA SER A 41 -0.91 -12.73 2.92
C SER A 41 0.50 -13.09 2.44
N GLY A 42 0.68 -14.27 1.84
CA GLY A 42 1.95 -14.69 1.22
C GLY A 42 2.40 -13.83 0.02
N TYR A 43 1.51 -13.02 -0.54
CA TYR A 43 1.80 -12.08 -1.64
C TYR A 43 2.02 -10.65 -1.16
N TYR A 44 1.91 -10.40 0.15
CA TYR A 44 2.09 -9.06 0.66
C TYR A 44 3.56 -8.63 0.53
N PRO A 45 3.81 -7.40 0.10
CA PRO A 45 5.17 -6.90 0.05
C PRO A 45 5.72 -6.80 1.48
N LYS A 46 7.04 -6.92 1.61
CA LYS A 46 7.74 -6.94 2.91
C LYS A 46 7.51 -5.70 3.78
N ASN A 47 7.05 -4.59 3.20
CA ASN A 47 6.78 -3.35 3.89
C ASN A 47 5.32 -3.20 4.33
N PHE A 48 4.41 -4.13 4.01
CA PHE A 48 3.01 -4.05 4.40
C PHE A 48 2.74 -4.77 5.73
N LYS A 49 2.13 -4.07 6.67
CA LYS A 49 1.65 -4.60 7.94
C LYS A 49 0.11 -4.55 7.95
N PRO A 50 -0.59 -5.69 7.89
CA PRO A 50 -2.05 -5.71 7.89
C PRO A 50 -2.61 -5.20 9.22
N ASP A 51 -3.74 -4.52 9.13
CA ASP A 51 -4.56 -4.10 10.27
C ASP A 51 -5.64 -5.14 10.54
N LEU A 52 -5.48 -5.89 11.64
CA LEU A 52 -6.36 -7.00 11.97
C LEU A 52 -7.73 -6.55 12.50
N ASP A 53 -7.88 -5.28 12.91
CA ASP A 53 -9.15 -4.76 13.40
C ASP A 53 -10.17 -4.54 12.27
N VAL A 54 -9.70 -4.52 11.01
CA VAL A 54 -10.51 -4.38 9.79
C VAL A 54 -10.33 -5.57 8.83
N ASP A 55 -10.29 -6.78 9.39
CA ASP A 55 -10.12 -8.06 8.67
C ASP A 55 -8.83 -8.17 7.84
N GLY A 56 -7.83 -7.32 8.05
CA GLY A 56 -6.63 -7.26 7.21
C GLY A 56 -6.87 -6.71 5.80
N LYS A 57 -8.06 -6.12 5.53
CA LYS A 57 -8.37 -5.49 4.23
C LYS A 57 -7.65 -4.16 4.03
N CYS A 58 -7.17 -3.56 5.11
CA CYS A 58 -6.30 -2.41 5.12
C CYS A 58 -5.06 -2.68 5.98
N GLY A 59 -4.10 -1.77 5.93
CA GLY A 59 -2.90 -1.83 6.75
C GLY A 59 -1.94 -0.71 6.43
N THR A 60 -0.78 -0.73 7.08
CA THR A 60 0.25 0.28 6.93
C THR A 60 1.36 -0.24 6.01
N TYR A 61 1.66 0.52 4.97
CA TYR A 61 2.93 0.38 4.25
C TYR A 61 3.98 1.21 4.99
N THR A 62 5.00 0.54 5.52
CA THR A 62 5.87 1.09 6.57
C THR A 62 7.07 1.87 6.05
N HIS A 63 7.61 1.51 4.89
CA HIS A 63 8.82 2.11 4.33
C HIS A 63 8.92 1.88 2.81
N CYS A 64 9.78 2.65 2.14
CA CYS A 64 10.09 2.45 0.74
C CYS A 64 10.90 1.16 0.52
N LEU A 65 10.43 0.26 -0.34
CA LEU A 65 11.16 -0.98 -0.69
C LEU A 65 12.44 -0.74 -1.50
N HIS A 66 12.61 0.44 -2.11
CA HIS A 66 13.77 0.74 -2.93
C HIS A 66 14.94 1.33 -2.15
N CYS A 67 14.67 2.20 -1.16
CA CYS A 67 15.73 2.89 -0.40
C CYS A 67 15.59 2.77 1.13
N GLY A 68 14.57 2.08 1.64
CA GLY A 68 14.32 1.91 3.07
C GLY A 68 13.84 3.17 3.80
N SER A 69 13.62 4.28 3.11
CA SER A 69 13.22 5.54 3.76
C SER A 69 11.76 5.51 4.22
N TYR A 70 11.51 6.23 5.31
CA TYR A 70 10.20 6.53 5.90
C TYR A 70 10.31 7.89 6.62
N SER A 71 9.22 8.63 6.66
CA SER A 71 9.05 9.85 7.44
C SER A 71 8.76 9.46 8.89
N LYS A 72 9.41 10.13 9.84
CA LYS A 72 9.25 9.86 11.28
C LYS A 72 8.00 10.51 11.89
N GLU A 73 7.30 11.33 11.11
CA GLU A 73 6.12 12.05 11.55
C GLU A 73 4.88 11.27 11.15
N VAL A 74 4.19 10.73 12.16
CA VAL A 74 2.80 10.26 12.11
C VAL A 74 2.09 10.93 13.27
#